data_AF-A0A7J2I0W8-F1
#
_entry.id   AF-A0A7J2I0W8-F1
#
_cell.length_a   1.000
_cell.length_b   1.000
_cell.length_c   1.000
_cell.angle_alpha   90.00
_cell.angle_beta   90.00
_cell.angle_gamma   90.00
#
_symmetry.space_group_name_H-M   'P 1'
#
loop_
_entity.id
_entity.type
_entity.pdbx_description
1 polymer ?
#
loop_
_entity_poly.entity_id
_entity_poly.type
_entity_poly.pdbx_seq_one_letter_code
_entity_poly.pdbx_strand_id
1 'polypeptide(L)' 'MKVISKGFYERDPAQVAKDLLGKVLVRKLQSNVLSGKIVETEA' A
#
# COMPACT_ATOMS: atom_id res chain seq x y z
N MET A 1 7.70 10.25 3.72
CA MET A 1 6.86 9.18 3.11
C MET A 1 5.68 9.84 2.43
N LYS A 2 5.41 9.54 1.15
CA LYS A 2 4.28 10.13 0.42
C LYS A 2 3.10 9.16 0.48
N VAL A 3 1.94 9.62 0.94
CA VAL A 3 0.70 8.84 0.89
C VAL A 3 0.34 8.63 -0.58
N ILE A 4 0.07 7.38 -0.95
CA ILE A 4 -0.36 7.01 -2.29
C ILE A 4 -1.75 7.61 -2.53
N SER A 5 -1.92 8.33 -3.63
CA SER A 5 -3.18 9.02 -3.96
C SER A 5 -4.27 8.04 -4.38
N LYS A 6 -5.53 8.46 -4.31
CA LYS A 6 -6.69 7.68 -4.75
C LYS A 6 -6.55 7.14 -6.18
N GLY A 7 -6.07 7.99 -7.10
CA GLY A 7 -5.90 7.63 -8.52
C GLY A 7 -4.89 6.49 -8.78
N PHE A 8 -4.02 6.14 -7.83
CA PHE A 8 -3.21 4.93 -7.93
C PHE A 8 -4.07 3.66 -7.88
N TYR A 9 -5.10 3.65 -7.03
CA TYR A 9 -5.97 2.50 -6.75
C TYR A 9 -7.11 2.37 -7.75
N GLU A 10 -7.42 3.42 -8.53
CA GLU A 10 -8.47 3.44 -9.55
C GLU A 10 -8.01 2.90 -10.92
N ARG A 11 -6.86 2.23 -10.96
CA ARG A 11 -6.28 1.60 -12.16
C ARG A 11 -6.71 0.14 -12.26
N ASP A 12 -6.29 -0.53 -13.34
CA ASP A 12 -6.43 -1.98 -13.51
C ASP A 12 -5.95 -2.76 -12.26
N PRO A 13 -6.76 -3.67 -11.68
CA PRO A 13 -6.41 -4.39 -10.45
C PRO A 13 -5.11 -5.19 -10.54
N ALA A 14 -4.84 -5.84 -11.68
CA ALA A 14 -3.62 -6.62 -11.86
C ALA A 14 -2.37 -5.73 -11.88
N GLN A 15 -2.49 -4.51 -12.42
CA GLN A 15 -1.42 -3.51 -12.34
C GLN A 15 -1.25 -2.97 -10.91
N VAL A 16 -2.37 -2.72 -10.20
CA VAL A 16 -2.32 -2.24 -8.81
C VAL A 16 -1.64 -3.26 -7.89
N ALA A 17 -1.99 -4.54 -8.00
CA ALA A 17 -1.38 -5.62 -7.22
C ALA A 17 0.15 -5.66 -7.41
N LYS A 18 0.62 -5.68 -8.66
CA LYS A 18 2.06 -5.65 -8.97
C LYS A 18 2.76 -4.41 -8.39
N ASP A 19 2.14 -3.25 -8.52
CA ASP A 19 2.74 -1.98 -8.08
C ASP A 19 2.69 -1.78 -6.56
N LEU A 20 1.82 -2.50 -5.85
CA LEU A 20 1.76 -2.52 -4.39
C LEU A 20 2.93 -3.27 -3.75
N LEU A 21 3.54 -4.23 -4.46
CA LEU A 21 4.71 -4.95 -3.97
C LEU A 21 5.85 -3.97 -3.62
N GLY A 22 6.44 -4.18 -2.44
CA GLY A 22 7.49 -3.33 -1.88
C GLY A 22 7.01 -2.01 -1.26
N LYS A 23 5.72 -1.64 -1.40
CA LYS A 23 5.16 -0.49 -0.68
C LYS A 23 5.01 -0.80 0.81
N VAL A 24 4.90 0.25 1.62
CA VAL A 24 4.75 0.14 3.07
C VAL A 24 3.32 0.48 3.46
N LEU A 25 2.60 -0.47 4.03
CA LEU A 25 1.33 -0.25 4.69
C LEU A 25 1.60 0.31 6.09
N VAL A 26 0.97 1.43 6.43
CA VAL A 26 1.17 2.13 7.70
C VAL A 26 -0.14 2.23 8.46
N ARG A 27 -0.14 1.83 9.74
CA ARG A 27 -1.25 1.97 10.67
C ARG A 27 -0.82 2.78 11.89
N LYS A 28 -1.39 3.97 12.05
CA LYS A 28 -1.17 4.84 13.22
C LYS A 28 -2.18 4.51 14.32
N LEU A 29 -1.73 4.25 15.54
CA LEU A 29 -2.54 3.90 16.72
C LEU A 29 -2.14 4.79 17.89
N GLN A 30 -2.86 5.89 18.13
CA GLN A 30 -2.50 6.87 19.18
C GLN A 30 -1.01 7.27 19.08
N SER A 31 -0.18 6.82 20.04
CA SER A 31 1.26 7.04 20.11
C SER A 31 2.11 6.06 19.29
N ASN A 32 1.53 4.97 18.80
CA ASN A 32 2.22 3.92 18.08
C ASN A 32 2.06 4.04 16.56
N VAL A 33 3.10 3.65 15.82
CA VAL A 33 3.07 3.49 14.37
C VAL A 33 3.47 2.07 14.03
N LEU A 34 2.53 1.31 13.48
CA LEU A 34 2.79 -0.01 12.89
C LEU A 34 3.05 0.16 11.40
N SER A 35 4.01 -0.59 10.88
CA SER A 35 4.31 -0.59 9.44
C SER A 35 4.74 -1.96 8.96
N GLY A 36 4.33 -2.32 7.75
CA GLY A 36 4.73 -3.56 7.10
C GLY A 36 5.00 -3.34 5.61
N LYS A 37 6.04 -3.99 5.08
CA LYS A 37 6.29 -4.03 3.63
C LYS A 37 5.33 -5.05 3.01
N ILE A 38 4.64 -4.65 1.95
CA ILE A 38 3.81 -5.55 1.15
C ILE A 38 4.74 -6.46 0.36
N VAL A 39 4.69 -7.76 0.64
CA VAL A 39 5.50 -8.80 -0.02
C VAL A 39 4.69 -9.68 -0.96
N GLU A 40 3.36 -9.63 -0.85
CA GLU A 40 2.43 -10.46 -1.59
C GLU A 40 1.12 -9.69 -1.81
N THR A 41 0.49 -9.92 -2.95
CA THR A 41 -0.79 -9.32 -3.38
C THR A 41 -1.50 -10.27 -4.34
N GLU A 42 -2.83 -10.28 -4.31
CA GLU A 42 -3.69 -10.96 -5.29
C GLU A 42 -4.56 -9.93 -6.03
N ALA A 43 -4.98 -10.27 -7.25
CA ALA A 43 -5.83 -9.44 -8.10
C ALA A 43 -7.08 -10.22 -8.52
#